data_AF-Q9Y7S0-F1
#
_entry.id   AF-Q9Y7S0-F1
#
_cell.length_a   1.000
_cell.length_b   1.000
_cell.length_c   1.000
_cell.angle_alpha   90.00
_cell.angle_beta   90.00
_cell.angle_gamma   90.00
#
_symmetry.space_group_name_H-M   'P 1'
#
loop_
_entity.id
_entity.type
_entity.pdbx_description
1 polymer ?
#
loop_
_entity_poly.entity_id
_entity_poly.type
_entity_poly.pdbx_seq_one_letter_code
_entity_poly.pdbx_strand_id
1 'polypeptide(L)'
;MMSNENFDNDYNLPPPNDSAEDLKIFIKRYERSVDSTLLEIDENKREALEKYIEERDRKMKYEIECNERLQGWKKLAIEREISEEQSGEVQFPRWIDEWANTKLGGIFERIFSKMDSMQNDMNSRFDAMQNEMNSRFDAVQNEMTSMKGEMAEMKVEMVEMKRETIRLNTRIDLLEQKTEARFQSIEQRFNSIDQRFNSIDRRFDSMEQRLDSMDQKMETIDARSCRSIMLTRKLENTTRSDQGYLASPVPFLNGNEPANSGLPPIERVEDIDELSKEQCVQYLKGYGIMFSPAETIKLKKRLRDAVGLWSKASTEYEFHQFH
;
A
#
# COMPACT_ATOMS: atom_id res chain seq x y z
N MET A 1 8.98 -38.67 131.97
CA MET A 1 8.86 -38.49 130.52
C MET A 1 10.26 -38.30 129.98
N MET A 2 10.83 -39.31 129.31
CA MET A 2 12.07 -39.10 128.55
C MET A 2 11.69 -38.28 127.32
N SER A 3 12.41 -37.20 127.02
CA SER A 3 12.18 -36.37 125.83
C SER A 3 12.48 -37.17 124.55
N ASN A 4 11.66 -36.96 123.51
CA ASN A 4 11.73 -37.67 122.23
C ASN A 4 13.09 -37.56 121.49
N GLU A 5 13.95 -36.61 121.85
CA GLU A 5 15.25 -36.39 121.22
C GLU A 5 16.24 -37.55 121.41
N ASN A 6 16.13 -38.34 122.49
CA ASN A 6 17.04 -39.46 122.76
C ASN A 6 16.85 -40.68 121.84
N PHE A 7 15.81 -40.68 121.00
CA PHE A 7 15.46 -41.80 120.13
C PHE A 7 15.55 -41.45 118.64
N ASP A 8 16.18 -40.34 118.30
CA ASP A 8 16.51 -39.99 116.92
C ASP A 8 17.43 -41.06 116.29
N ASN A 9 17.14 -41.47 115.06
CA ASN A 9 17.84 -42.57 114.40
C ASN A 9 17.79 -42.45 112.87
N ASP A 10 18.84 -42.94 112.21
CA ASP A 10 18.98 -42.92 110.74
C ASP A 10 18.01 -43.87 110.00
N TYR A 11 17.19 -44.63 110.74
CA TYR A 11 16.33 -45.69 110.20
C TYR A 11 14.85 -45.34 110.19
N ASN A 12 14.49 -44.06 110.43
CA ASN A 12 13.10 -43.58 110.51
C ASN A 12 12.21 -44.40 111.47
N LEU A 13 12.79 -44.99 112.51
CA LEU A 13 12.00 -45.69 113.53
C LEU A 13 11.31 -44.65 114.42
N PRO A 14 9.99 -44.77 114.66
CA PRO A 14 9.30 -43.88 115.56
C PRO A 14 9.84 -44.06 116.98
N PRO A 15 9.93 -42.98 117.78
CA PRO A 15 10.36 -43.08 119.16
C PRO A 15 9.43 -44.00 119.97
N PRO A 16 9.96 -44.74 120.96
CA PRO A 16 9.15 -45.61 121.79
C PRO A 16 8.17 -44.80 122.66
N ASN A 17 7.01 -45.39 122.95
CA ASN A 17 6.14 -44.87 124.01
C ASN A 17 6.77 -45.13 125.39
N ASP A 18 6.24 -44.51 126.44
CA ASP A 18 6.78 -44.55 127.82
C ASP A 18 6.78 -45.94 128.51
N SER A 19 6.39 -47.02 127.83
CA SER A 19 6.40 -48.38 128.42
C SER A 19 7.75 -49.10 128.23
N ALA A 20 8.15 -49.90 129.22
CA ALA A 20 9.38 -50.69 129.14
C ALA A 20 9.37 -51.72 127.99
N GLU A 21 8.19 -52.20 127.60
CA GLU A 21 8.06 -53.15 126.50
C GLU A 21 8.22 -52.47 125.14
N ASP A 22 7.69 -51.24 124.99
CA ASP A 22 7.90 -50.45 123.77
C ASP A 22 9.37 -50.07 123.57
N LEU A 23 10.10 -49.75 124.65
CA LEU A 23 11.54 -49.57 124.61
C LEU A 23 12.29 -50.82 124.12
N LYS A 24 11.94 -52.01 124.62
CA LYS A 24 12.53 -53.27 124.13
C LYS A 24 12.19 -53.52 122.66
N ILE A 25 10.96 -53.21 122.24
CA ILE A 25 10.55 -53.35 120.84
C ILE A 25 11.33 -52.37 119.96
N PHE A 26 11.51 -51.12 120.40
CA PHE A 26 12.29 -50.12 119.69
C PHE A 26 13.75 -50.55 119.56
N ILE A 27 14.40 -50.98 120.64
CA ILE A 27 15.78 -51.49 120.61
C ILE A 27 15.90 -52.65 119.61
N LYS A 28 15.01 -53.65 119.68
CA LYS A 28 15.00 -54.77 118.73
C LYS A 28 14.73 -54.37 117.28
N ARG A 29 14.07 -53.23 117.05
CA ARG A 29 13.87 -52.68 115.70
C ARG A 29 15.13 -51.96 115.24
N TYR A 30 15.73 -51.15 116.11
CA TYR A 30 16.97 -50.42 115.83
C TYR A 30 18.13 -51.40 115.54
N GLU A 31 18.32 -52.42 116.37
CA GLU A 31 19.29 -53.50 116.12
C GLU A 31 19.06 -54.15 114.75
N ARG A 32 17.80 -54.49 114.43
CA ARG A 32 17.46 -55.04 113.10
C ARG A 32 17.78 -54.07 111.95
N SER A 33 17.56 -52.78 112.12
CA SER A 33 17.87 -51.80 111.08
C SER A 33 19.38 -51.60 110.89
N VAL A 34 20.16 -51.62 111.97
CA VAL A 34 21.63 -51.62 111.91
C VAL A 34 22.12 -52.86 111.18
N ASP A 35 21.64 -54.04 111.58
CA ASP A 35 22.00 -55.31 110.94
C ASP A 35 21.66 -55.30 109.45
N SER A 36 20.49 -54.77 109.07
CA SER A 36 20.06 -54.62 107.68
C SER A 36 21.01 -53.72 106.87
N THR A 37 21.44 -52.60 107.45
CA THR A 37 22.33 -51.65 106.77
C THR A 37 23.75 -52.21 106.62
N LEU A 38 24.24 -52.93 107.63
CA LEU A 38 25.52 -53.65 107.55
C LEU A 38 25.47 -54.73 106.46
N LEU A 39 24.37 -55.48 106.37
CA LEU A 39 24.11 -56.45 105.29
C LEU A 39 24.14 -55.79 103.91
N GLU A 40 23.51 -54.63 103.72
CA GLU A 40 23.55 -53.90 102.45
C GLU A 40 24.96 -53.40 102.08
N ILE A 41 25.74 -52.93 103.06
CA ILE A 41 27.14 -52.52 102.83
C ILE A 41 27.98 -53.71 102.38
N ASP A 42 27.81 -54.87 103.03
CA ASP A 42 28.53 -56.09 102.67
C ASP A 42 28.12 -56.59 101.27
N GLU A 43 26.84 -56.47 100.90
CA GLU A 43 26.36 -56.85 99.57
C GLU A 43 26.88 -55.90 98.48
N ASN A 44 26.89 -54.59 98.70
CA ASN A 44 27.47 -53.64 97.76
C ASN A 44 28.97 -53.88 97.55
N LYS A 45 29.70 -54.24 98.61
CA LYS A 45 31.12 -54.64 98.50
C LYS A 45 31.26 -55.94 97.72
N ARG A 46 30.33 -56.89 97.89
CA ARG A 46 30.27 -58.14 97.12
C ARG A 46 30.05 -57.86 95.63
N GLU A 47 29.06 -57.04 95.26
CA GLU A 47 28.81 -56.67 93.86
C GLU A 47 30.00 -55.95 93.20
N ALA A 48 30.65 -55.04 93.92
CA ALA A 48 31.83 -54.35 93.40
C ALA A 48 33.00 -55.31 93.16
N LEU A 49 33.19 -56.27 94.06
CA LEU A 49 34.20 -57.32 93.92
C LEU A 49 33.86 -58.25 92.75
N GLU A 50 32.59 -58.60 92.56
CA GLU A 50 32.12 -59.40 91.42
C GLU A 50 32.38 -58.70 90.07
N LYS A 51 32.04 -57.42 89.92
CA LYS A 51 32.36 -56.65 88.70
C LYS A 51 33.86 -56.58 88.41
N TYR A 52 34.68 -56.44 89.45
CA TYR A 52 36.13 -56.46 89.30
C TYR A 52 36.63 -57.83 88.81
N ILE A 53 36.07 -58.93 89.33
CA ILE A 53 36.36 -60.29 88.88
C ILE A 53 35.94 -60.47 87.42
N GLU A 54 34.74 -60.01 87.02
CA GLU A 54 34.26 -60.09 85.63
C GLU A 54 35.16 -59.35 84.63
N GLU A 55 35.59 -58.12 84.96
CA GLU A 55 36.50 -57.35 84.11
C GLU A 55 37.86 -58.06 83.99
N ARG A 56 38.35 -58.59 85.12
CA ARG A 56 39.60 -59.36 85.14
C ARG A 56 39.49 -60.60 84.28
N ASP A 57 38.38 -61.32 84.35
CA ASP A 57 38.11 -62.51 83.56
C ASP A 57 37.97 -62.15 82.06
N ARG A 58 37.37 -61.00 81.72
CA ARG A 58 37.31 -60.51 80.33
C ARG A 58 38.70 -60.19 79.77
N LYS A 59 39.54 -59.51 80.56
CA LYS A 59 40.92 -59.22 80.17
C LYS A 59 41.73 -60.50 80.04
N MET A 60 41.60 -61.42 81.00
CA MET A 60 42.23 -62.74 80.98
C MET A 60 41.81 -63.51 79.73
N LYS A 61 40.52 -63.51 79.39
CA LYS A 61 39.99 -64.14 78.17
C LYS A 61 40.58 -63.53 76.91
N TYR A 62 40.64 -62.20 76.80
CA TYR A 62 41.27 -61.53 75.66
C TYR A 62 42.77 -61.85 75.55
N GLU A 63 43.47 -61.94 76.68
CA GLU A 63 44.88 -62.31 76.72
C GLU A 63 45.09 -63.77 76.29
N ILE A 64 44.24 -64.69 76.77
CA ILE A 64 44.19 -66.08 76.30
C ILE A 64 43.96 -66.13 74.80
N GLU A 65 42.94 -65.44 74.27
CA GLU A 65 42.64 -65.39 72.83
C GLU A 65 43.81 -64.83 72.01
N CYS A 66 44.45 -63.75 72.47
CA CYS A 66 45.65 -63.20 71.84
C CYS A 66 46.80 -64.20 71.84
N ASN A 67 47.04 -64.86 72.97
CA ASN A 67 48.08 -65.87 73.09
C ASN A 67 47.78 -67.11 72.23
N GLU A 68 46.54 -67.58 72.18
CA GLU A 68 46.10 -68.66 71.30
C GLU A 68 46.32 -68.31 69.83
N ARG A 69 45.97 -67.08 69.40
CA ARG A 69 46.27 -66.59 68.04
C ARG A 69 47.77 -66.60 67.77
N LEU A 70 48.56 -66.08 68.71
CA LEU A 70 50.03 -66.03 68.58
C LEU A 70 50.64 -67.44 68.50
N GLN A 71 50.16 -68.38 69.31
CA GLN A 71 50.59 -69.77 69.25
C GLN A 71 50.13 -70.43 67.94
N GLY A 72 48.92 -70.14 67.48
CA GLY A 72 48.43 -70.55 66.17
C GLY A 72 49.36 -70.06 65.05
N TRP A 73 49.79 -68.79 65.10
CA TRP A 73 50.76 -68.24 64.14
C TRP A 73 52.14 -68.91 64.23
N LYS A 74 52.65 -69.14 65.45
CA LYS A 74 53.93 -69.86 65.64
C LYS A 74 53.87 -71.29 65.11
N LYS A 75 52.77 -72.00 65.38
CA LYS A 75 52.54 -73.35 64.87
C LYS A 75 52.47 -73.35 63.34
N LEU A 76 51.68 -72.46 62.74
CA LEU A 76 51.57 -72.31 61.29
C LEU A 76 52.92 -71.97 60.64
N ALA A 77 53.77 -71.19 61.30
CA ALA A 77 55.11 -70.88 60.82
C ALA A 77 56.00 -72.13 60.76
N ILE A 78 56.03 -72.94 61.82
CA ILE A 78 56.81 -74.20 61.87
C ILE A 78 56.25 -75.22 60.86
N GLU A 79 54.93 -75.39 60.79
CA GLU A 79 54.29 -76.28 59.82
C GLU A 79 54.66 -75.91 58.39
N ARG A 80 54.81 -74.60 58.10
CA ARG A 80 55.31 -74.14 56.80
C ARG A 80 56.78 -74.41 56.58
N GLU A 81 57.66 -74.11 57.54
CA GLU A 81 59.09 -74.43 57.40
C GLU A 81 59.28 -75.91 57.04
N ILE A 82 58.58 -76.81 57.74
CA ILE A 82 58.62 -78.26 57.48
C ILE A 82 58.02 -78.59 56.09
N SER A 83 56.89 -77.99 55.73
CA SER A 83 56.26 -78.23 54.42
C SER A 83 57.10 -77.70 53.25
N GLU A 84 57.80 -76.57 53.41
CA GLU A 84 58.66 -75.96 52.40
C GLU A 84 59.93 -76.80 52.19
N GLU A 85 60.53 -77.35 53.26
CA GLU A 85 61.63 -78.31 53.18
C GLU A 85 61.23 -79.60 52.44
N GLN A 86 60.00 -80.10 52.65
CA GLN A 86 59.52 -81.35 52.07
C GLN A 86 58.99 -81.22 50.64
N SER A 87 58.31 -80.11 50.33
CA SER A 87 57.72 -79.85 49.01
C SER A 87 58.70 -79.21 48.04
N GLY A 88 59.77 -78.56 48.54
CA GLY A 88 60.67 -77.73 47.73
C GLY A 88 60.00 -76.50 47.10
N GLU A 89 58.77 -76.17 47.50
CA GLU A 89 57.94 -75.13 46.87
C GLU A 89 57.30 -74.25 47.95
N VAL A 90 57.58 -72.95 47.90
CA VAL A 90 57.08 -71.94 48.85
C VAL A 90 55.62 -71.61 48.54
N GLN A 91 54.71 -71.96 49.44
CA GLN A 91 53.28 -71.65 49.31
C GLN A 91 53.00 -70.21 49.79
N PHE A 92 52.43 -69.38 48.90
CA PHE A 92 52.08 -68.00 49.22
C PHE A 92 51.08 -67.93 50.40
N PRO A 93 51.21 -66.97 51.35
CA PRO A 93 50.35 -66.96 52.53
C PRO A 93 48.87 -66.65 52.24
N ARG A 94 47.97 -67.64 52.43
CA ARG A 94 46.50 -67.48 52.26
C ARG A 94 45.87 -66.29 52.99
N TRP A 95 46.36 -65.93 54.18
CA TRP A 95 45.82 -64.78 54.92
C TRP A 95 46.12 -63.45 54.22
N ILE A 96 47.23 -63.37 53.47
CA ILE A 96 47.55 -62.20 52.65
C ILE A 96 46.57 -62.11 51.50
N ASP A 97 46.22 -63.24 50.86
CA ASP A 97 45.16 -63.29 49.85
C ASP A 97 43.81 -62.87 50.43
N GLU A 98 43.40 -63.39 51.59
CA GLU A 98 42.11 -63.03 52.22
C GLU A 98 42.06 -61.56 52.66
N TRP A 99 43.16 -61.05 53.24
CA TRP A 99 43.29 -59.64 53.61
C TRP A 99 43.28 -58.74 52.37
N ALA A 100 44.03 -59.10 51.33
CA ALA A 100 44.04 -58.39 50.06
C ALA A 100 42.64 -58.39 49.44
N ASN A 101 41.97 -59.54 49.37
CA ASN A 101 40.63 -59.66 48.82
C ASN A 101 39.59 -58.84 49.61
N THR A 102 39.66 -58.80 50.94
CA THR A 102 38.69 -58.02 51.74
C THR A 102 38.99 -56.53 51.77
N LYS A 103 40.25 -56.13 52.01
CA LYS A 103 40.63 -54.70 52.09
C LYS A 103 40.76 -54.07 50.72
N LEU A 104 41.53 -54.68 49.81
CA LEU A 104 41.67 -54.14 48.45
C LEU A 104 40.37 -54.33 47.67
N GLY A 105 39.68 -55.46 47.80
CA GLY A 105 38.39 -55.68 47.14
C GLY A 105 37.37 -54.58 47.45
N GLY A 106 37.18 -54.23 48.74
CA GLY A 106 36.27 -53.14 49.12
C GLY A 106 36.71 -51.74 48.64
N ILE A 107 38.02 -51.49 48.52
CA ILE A 107 38.54 -50.25 47.92
C ILE A 107 38.28 -50.24 46.40
N PHE A 108 38.57 -51.34 45.71
CA PHE A 108 38.35 -51.50 44.28
C PHE A 108 36.86 -51.38 43.94
N GLU A 109 35.96 -52.02 44.69
CA GLU A 109 34.51 -51.90 44.49
C GLU A 109 34.04 -50.45 44.54
N ARG A 110 34.54 -49.66 45.51
CA ARG A 110 34.21 -48.22 45.59
C ARG A 110 34.74 -47.42 44.42
N ILE A 111 35.96 -47.73 43.95
CA ILE A 111 36.56 -47.09 42.78
C ILE A 111 35.78 -47.45 41.51
N PHE A 112 35.49 -48.73 41.28
CA PHE A 112 34.71 -49.20 40.13
C PHE A 112 33.30 -48.63 40.14
N SER A 113 32.60 -48.64 41.28
CA SER A 113 31.27 -48.05 41.40
C SER A 113 31.28 -46.54 41.09
N LYS A 114 32.30 -45.81 41.56
CA LYS A 114 32.46 -44.38 41.24
C LYS A 114 32.80 -44.17 39.76
N MET A 115 33.64 -45.03 39.18
CA MET A 115 34.01 -44.98 37.77
C MET A 115 32.80 -45.25 36.86
N ASP A 116 32.00 -46.26 37.16
CA ASP A 116 30.75 -46.56 36.44
C ASP A 116 29.75 -45.41 36.57
N SER A 117 29.60 -44.84 37.77
CA SER A 117 28.74 -43.66 37.99
C SER A 117 29.20 -42.46 37.15
N MET A 118 30.51 -42.18 37.13
CA MET A 118 31.07 -41.10 36.31
C MET A 118 30.94 -41.38 34.82
N GLN A 119 31.17 -42.62 34.37
CA GLN A 119 31.06 -43.00 32.97
C GLN A 119 29.62 -42.89 32.48
N ASN A 120 28.64 -43.30 33.29
CA ASN A 120 27.22 -43.16 32.97
C ASN A 120 26.76 -41.69 32.96
N ASP A 121 27.22 -40.86 33.90
CA ASP A 121 26.93 -39.41 33.89
C ASP A 121 27.54 -38.74 32.65
N MET A 122 28.79 -39.05 32.31
CA MET A 122 29.45 -38.51 31.11
C MET A 122 28.77 -38.94 29.81
N ASN A 123 28.42 -40.22 29.67
CA ASN A 123 27.70 -40.72 28.50
C ASN A 123 26.34 -40.04 28.37
N SER A 124 25.59 -39.91 29.47
CA SER A 124 24.28 -39.25 29.45
C SER A 124 24.37 -37.78 29.02
N ARG A 125 25.41 -37.06 29.48
CA ARG A 125 25.66 -35.67 29.04
C ARG A 125 26.08 -35.59 27.59
N PHE A 126 26.91 -36.52 27.12
CA PHE A 126 27.35 -36.58 25.74
C PHE A 126 26.16 -36.86 24.80
N ASP A 127 25.31 -37.82 25.13
CA ASP A 127 24.11 -38.15 24.37
C ASP A 127 23.12 -36.97 24.33
N ALA A 128 22.90 -36.30 25.47
CA ALA A 128 22.06 -35.11 25.52
C ALA A 128 22.61 -33.98 24.64
N MET A 129 23.92 -33.76 24.66
CA MET A 129 24.59 -32.75 23.84
C MET A 129 24.51 -33.10 22.34
N GLN A 130 24.73 -34.37 21.99
CA GLN A 130 24.67 -34.84 20.61
C GLN A 130 23.25 -34.70 20.05
N ASN A 131 22.22 -35.08 20.82
CA ASN A 131 20.83 -34.96 20.41
C ASN A 131 20.39 -33.51 20.24
N GLU A 132 20.79 -32.62 21.16
CA GLU A 132 20.53 -31.18 21.04
C GLU A 132 21.23 -30.58 19.81
N MET A 133 22.50 -30.93 19.58
CA MET A 133 23.26 -30.44 18.43
C MET A 133 22.65 -30.91 17.10
N ASN A 134 22.27 -32.19 17.01
CA ASN A 134 21.60 -32.75 15.84
C ASN A 134 20.25 -32.05 15.60
N SER A 135 19.46 -31.84 16.65
CA SER A 135 18.16 -31.14 16.54
C SER A 135 18.32 -29.70 16.03
N ARG A 136 19.32 -28.97 16.53
CA ARG A 136 19.64 -27.62 16.03
C ARG A 136 20.13 -27.64 14.59
N PHE A 137 20.96 -28.62 14.23
CA PHE A 137 21.47 -28.75 12.86
C PHE A 137 20.32 -29.03 11.89
N ASP A 138 19.41 -29.93 12.23
CA ASP A 138 18.24 -30.25 11.41
C ASP A 138 17.30 -29.04 11.26
N ALA A 139 17.07 -28.27 12.32
CA ALA A 139 16.29 -27.04 12.25
C ALA A 139 16.92 -26.03 11.27
N VAL A 140 18.23 -25.79 11.36
CA VAL A 140 18.95 -24.88 10.45
C VAL A 140 18.97 -25.41 9.01
N GLN A 141 19.11 -26.73 8.80
CA GLN A 141 19.04 -27.31 7.46
C GLN A 141 17.65 -27.12 6.85
N ASN A 142 16.60 -27.36 7.62
CA ASN A 142 15.22 -27.18 7.18
C ASN A 142 14.92 -25.73 6.79
N GLU A 143 15.35 -24.76 7.62
CA GLU A 143 15.25 -23.33 7.29
C GLU A 143 16.05 -22.96 6.03
N MET A 144 17.26 -23.50 5.88
CA MET A 144 18.08 -23.27 4.70
C MET A 144 17.45 -23.85 3.42
N THR A 145 16.83 -25.02 3.50
CA THR A 145 16.07 -25.59 2.37
C THR A 145 14.83 -24.77 2.02
N SER A 146 14.08 -24.28 3.02
CA SER A 146 12.93 -23.39 2.78
C SER A 146 13.37 -22.11 2.07
N MET A 147 14.39 -21.42 2.60
CA MET A 147 14.93 -20.21 2.00
C MET A 147 15.45 -20.43 0.57
N LYS A 148 16.07 -21.58 0.29
CA LYS A 148 16.50 -21.92 -1.08
C LYS A 148 15.31 -22.07 -2.03
N GLY A 149 14.20 -22.67 -1.56
CA GLY A 149 12.95 -22.79 -2.32
C GLY A 149 12.35 -21.43 -2.64
N GLU A 150 12.16 -20.58 -1.63
CA GLU A 150 11.65 -19.22 -1.79
C GLU A 150 12.55 -18.36 -2.70
N MET A 151 13.88 -18.49 -2.58
CA MET A 151 14.82 -17.78 -3.44
C MET A 151 14.74 -18.28 -4.89
N ALA A 152 14.45 -19.56 -5.12
CA ALA A 152 14.25 -20.10 -6.46
C ALA A 152 12.95 -19.58 -7.09
N GLU A 153 11.85 -19.54 -6.33
CA GLU A 153 10.57 -18.98 -6.76
C GLU A 153 10.69 -17.48 -7.09
N MET A 154 11.29 -16.70 -6.19
CA MET A 154 11.53 -15.26 -6.40
C MET A 154 12.39 -14.99 -7.65
N LYS A 155 13.38 -15.85 -7.95
CA LYS A 155 14.17 -15.74 -9.18
C LYS A 155 13.33 -15.99 -10.43
N VAL A 156 12.41 -16.97 -10.39
CA VAL A 156 11.50 -17.24 -11.51
C VAL A 156 10.57 -16.05 -11.76
N GLU A 157 9.96 -15.51 -10.71
CA GLU A 157 9.11 -14.32 -10.80
C GLU A 157 9.87 -13.10 -11.31
N MET A 158 11.11 -12.88 -10.85
CA MET A 158 11.96 -11.78 -11.32
C MET A 158 12.29 -11.90 -12.82
N VAL A 159 12.52 -13.12 -13.31
CA VAL A 159 12.76 -13.36 -14.75
C VAL A 159 11.49 -13.06 -15.55
N GLU A 160 10.32 -13.47 -15.07
CA GLU A 160 9.05 -13.22 -15.77
C GLU A 160 8.70 -11.72 -15.78
N MET A 161 8.88 -11.03 -14.65
CA MET A 161 8.70 -9.58 -14.56
C MET A 161 9.64 -8.83 -15.52
N LYS A 162 10.90 -9.27 -15.66
CA LYS A 162 11.84 -8.70 -16.64
C LYS A 162 11.37 -8.93 -18.07
N ARG A 163 10.83 -10.11 -18.41
CA ARG A 163 10.29 -10.39 -19.74
C ARG A 163 9.08 -9.51 -20.05
N GLU A 164 8.16 -9.37 -19.11
CA GLU A 164 6.99 -8.51 -19.29
C GLU A 164 7.40 -7.03 -19.45
N THR A 165 8.38 -6.57 -18.67
CA THR A 165 8.97 -5.23 -18.82
C THR A 165 9.53 -5.02 -20.23
N ILE A 166 10.33 -5.96 -20.75
CA ILE A 166 10.88 -5.88 -22.11
C ILE A 166 9.75 -5.86 -23.15
N ARG A 167 8.74 -6.72 -22.99
CA ARG A 167 7.59 -6.80 -23.90
C ARG A 167 6.78 -5.50 -23.94
N LEU A 168 6.55 -4.88 -22.79
CA LEU A 168 5.85 -3.59 -22.68
C LEU A 168 6.65 -2.48 -23.35
N ASN A 169 7.96 -2.41 -23.10
CA ASN A 169 8.83 -1.43 -23.77
C ASN A 169 8.78 -1.57 -25.29
N THR A 170 8.90 -2.78 -25.83
CA THR A 170 8.78 -2.98 -27.30
C THR A 170 7.41 -2.56 -27.85
N ARG A 171 6.32 -2.76 -27.10
CA ARG A 171 4.99 -2.29 -27.52
C ARG A 171 4.87 -0.78 -27.49
N ILE A 172 5.49 -0.12 -26.52
CA ILE A 172 5.55 1.35 -26.43
C ILE A 172 6.31 1.89 -27.65
N ASP A 173 7.50 1.36 -27.96
CA ASP A 173 8.30 1.79 -29.11
C ASP A 173 7.51 1.66 -30.43
N LEU A 174 6.79 0.55 -30.63
CA LEU A 174 5.95 0.33 -31.81
C LEU A 174 4.75 1.29 -31.89
N LEU A 175 4.15 1.62 -30.74
CA LEU A 175 3.06 2.58 -30.68
C LEU A 175 3.54 4.00 -30.97
N GLU A 176 4.70 4.39 -30.45
CA GLU A 176 5.33 5.68 -30.74
C GLU A 176 5.62 5.82 -32.24
N GLN A 177 6.27 4.83 -32.86
CA GLN A 177 6.53 4.84 -34.31
C GLN A 177 5.26 4.93 -35.15
N LYS A 178 4.22 4.15 -34.80
CA LYS A 178 2.93 4.18 -35.51
C LYS A 178 2.22 5.52 -35.34
N THR A 179 2.32 6.12 -34.15
CA THR A 179 1.70 7.39 -33.82
C THR A 179 2.39 8.53 -34.57
N GLU A 180 3.72 8.55 -34.58
CA GLU A 180 4.52 9.50 -35.34
C GLU A 180 4.22 9.42 -36.84
N ALA A 181 4.22 8.22 -37.43
CA ALA A 181 3.89 8.03 -38.84
C ALA A 181 2.47 8.52 -39.19
N ARG A 182 1.49 8.35 -38.27
CA ARG A 182 0.13 8.88 -38.45
C ARG A 182 0.09 10.40 -38.36
N PHE A 183 0.82 11.00 -37.43
CA PHE A 183 0.91 12.45 -37.31
C PHE A 183 1.52 13.08 -38.54
N GLN A 184 2.64 12.55 -39.05
CA GLN A 184 3.26 13.00 -40.29
C GLN A 184 2.29 12.90 -41.49
N SER A 185 1.53 11.81 -41.59
CA SER A 185 0.51 11.65 -42.63
C SER A 185 -0.62 12.67 -42.51
N ILE A 186 -1.07 12.98 -41.29
CA ILE A 186 -2.09 14.01 -41.03
C ILE A 186 -1.56 15.39 -41.40
N GLU A 187 -0.33 15.73 -41.01
CA GLU A 187 0.32 17.00 -41.31
C GLU A 187 0.43 17.22 -42.83
N GLN A 188 0.87 16.21 -43.58
CA GLN A 188 0.91 16.28 -45.05
C GLN A 188 -0.48 16.52 -45.67
N ARG A 189 -1.51 15.85 -45.16
CA ARG A 189 -2.89 16.07 -45.62
C ARG A 189 -3.40 17.46 -45.30
N PHE A 190 -3.05 17.98 -44.12
CA PHE A 190 -3.44 19.32 -43.69
C PHE A 190 -2.78 20.38 -44.59
N ASN A 191 -1.47 20.27 -44.84
CA ASN A 191 -0.75 21.13 -45.77
C ASN A 191 -1.36 21.11 -47.18
N SER A 192 -1.80 19.94 -47.67
CA SER A 192 -2.49 19.83 -48.95
C SER A 192 -3.87 20.52 -48.95
N ILE A 193 -4.61 20.41 -47.84
CA ILE A 193 -5.90 21.10 -47.65
C ILE A 193 -5.69 22.62 -47.65
N ASP A 194 -4.69 23.12 -46.92
CA ASP A 194 -4.36 24.55 -46.86
C ASP A 194 -4.00 25.11 -48.24
N GLN A 195 -3.22 24.37 -49.03
CA GLN A 195 -2.93 24.77 -50.42
C GLN A 195 -4.19 24.84 -51.29
N ARG A 196 -5.13 23.90 -51.11
CA ARG A 196 -6.42 23.90 -51.83
C ARG A 196 -7.29 25.07 -51.40
N PHE A 197 -7.36 25.39 -50.10
CA PHE A 197 -8.10 26.55 -49.61
C PHE A 197 -7.54 27.86 -50.16
N ASN A 198 -6.22 28.06 -50.10
CA ASN A 198 -5.57 29.22 -50.71
C ASN A 198 -5.87 29.35 -52.21
N SER A 199 -6.00 28.23 -52.93
CA SER A 199 -6.40 28.25 -54.34
C SER A 199 -7.89 28.57 -54.54
N ILE A 200 -8.76 28.18 -53.61
CA ILE A 200 -10.19 28.51 -53.65
C ILE A 200 -10.38 30.00 -53.37
N ASP A 201 -9.71 30.54 -52.35
CA ASP A 201 -9.79 31.96 -51.98
C ASP A 201 -9.41 32.86 -53.16
N ARG A 202 -8.27 32.59 -53.82
CA ARG A 202 -7.87 33.32 -55.04
C ARG A 202 -8.89 33.25 -56.17
N ARG A 203 -9.59 32.12 -56.31
CA ARG A 203 -10.66 31.98 -57.32
C ARG A 203 -11.90 32.79 -56.92
N PHE A 204 -12.20 32.85 -55.62
CA PHE A 204 -13.29 33.64 -55.08
C PHE A 204 -13.04 35.13 -55.29
N ASP A 205 -11.86 35.63 -54.94
CA ASP A 205 -11.45 37.02 -55.17
C ASP A 205 -11.57 37.40 -56.66
N SER A 206 -11.14 36.50 -57.56
CA SER A 206 -11.26 36.72 -59.00
C SER A 206 -12.71 36.70 -59.49
N MET A 207 -13.58 35.89 -58.89
CA MET A 207 -15.01 35.87 -59.22
C MET A 207 -15.70 37.13 -58.71
N GLU A 208 -15.38 37.61 -57.52
CA GLU A 208 -15.90 38.85 -56.95
C GLU A 208 -15.57 40.05 -57.83
N GLN A 209 -14.30 40.22 -58.23
CA GLN A 209 -13.90 41.28 -59.16
C GLN A 209 -14.62 41.23 -60.52
N ARG A 210 -14.92 40.01 -61.01
CA ARG A 210 -15.66 39.83 -62.27
C ARG A 210 -17.14 40.19 -62.12
N LEU A 211 -17.75 39.84 -60.99
CA LEU A 211 -19.14 40.19 -60.68
C LEU A 211 -19.29 41.71 -60.57
N ASP A 212 -18.40 42.38 -59.82
CA ASP A 212 -18.40 43.84 -59.71
C ASP A 212 -18.27 44.53 -61.08
N SER A 213 -17.39 44.01 -61.95
CA SER A 213 -17.23 44.53 -63.30
C SER A 213 -18.47 44.29 -64.18
N MET A 214 -19.16 43.16 -63.99
CA MET A 214 -20.39 42.86 -64.71
C MET A 214 -21.54 43.75 -64.25
N ASP A 215 -21.67 43.99 -62.95
CA ASP A 215 -22.71 44.87 -62.38
C ASP A 215 -22.56 46.31 -62.92
N GLN A 216 -21.34 46.86 -62.91
CA GLN A 216 -21.08 48.19 -63.50
C GLN A 216 -21.41 48.27 -65.00
N LYS A 217 -21.10 47.21 -65.76
CA LYS A 217 -21.46 47.14 -67.18
C LYS A 217 -22.96 47.03 -67.38
N MET A 218 -23.65 46.28 -66.54
CA MET A 218 -25.10 46.11 -66.60
C MET A 218 -25.81 47.44 -66.31
N GLU A 219 -25.40 48.17 -65.26
CA GLU A 219 -25.91 49.52 -64.97
C GLU A 219 -25.70 50.48 -66.14
N THR A 220 -24.54 50.43 -66.79
CA THR A 220 -24.23 51.26 -67.96
C THR A 220 -25.10 50.91 -69.16
N ILE A 221 -25.31 49.62 -69.43
CA ILE A 221 -26.16 49.13 -70.52
C ILE A 221 -27.62 49.50 -70.25
N ASP A 222 -28.11 49.28 -69.03
CA ASP A 222 -29.47 49.60 -68.63
C ASP A 222 -29.77 51.10 -68.84
N ALA A 223 -28.90 51.98 -68.32
CA ALA A 223 -29.04 53.42 -68.51
C ALA A 223 -28.99 53.84 -69.99
N ARG A 224 -28.19 53.17 -70.83
CA ARG A 224 -28.14 53.42 -72.28
C ARG A 224 -29.41 52.92 -72.97
N SER A 225 -29.91 51.74 -72.58
CA SER A 225 -31.12 51.13 -73.11
C SER A 225 -32.33 52.02 -72.84
N CYS A 226 -32.52 52.44 -71.58
CA CYS A 226 -33.59 53.35 -71.17
C CYS A 226 -33.54 54.68 -71.94
N ARG A 227 -32.35 55.29 -72.07
CA ARG A 227 -32.17 56.49 -72.92
C ARG A 227 -32.53 56.25 -74.38
N SER A 228 -32.15 55.10 -74.94
CA SER A 228 -32.45 54.76 -76.33
C SER A 228 -33.95 54.62 -76.55
N ILE A 229 -34.65 53.89 -75.68
CA ILE A 229 -36.11 53.71 -75.75
C ILE A 229 -36.82 55.06 -75.69
N MET A 230 -36.42 55.93 -74.76
CA MET A 230 -36.96 57.28 -74.61
C MET A 230 -36.80 58.11 -75.90
N LEU A 231 -35.59 58.14 -76.47
CA LEU A 231 -35.31 58.88 -77.71
C LEU A 231 -36.04 58.31 -78.92
N THR A 232 -36.13 56.98 -79.04
CA THR A 232 -36.88 56.31 -80.11
C THR A 232 -38.37 56.63 -80.01
N ARG A 233 -38.97 56.56 -78.81
CA ARG A 233 -40.39 56.88 -78.60
C ARG A 233 -40.68 58.37 -78.85
N LYS A 234 -39.77 59.27 -78.46
CA LYS A 234 -39.83 60.69 -78.81
C LYS A 234 -39.84 60.89 -80.33
N LEU A 235 -38.98 60.20 -81.08
CA LEU A 235 -38.93 60.31 -82.55
C LEU A 235 -40.16 59.67 -83.23
N GLU A 236 -40.65 58.56 -82.69
CA GLU A 236 -41.90 57.92 -83.12
C GLU A 236 -43.08 58.89 -82.99
N ASN A 237 -43.16 59.61 -81.87
CA ASN A 237 -44.21 60.61 -81.64
C ASN A 237 -44.16 61.78 -82.63
N THR A 238 -42.97 62.20 -83.07
CA THR A 238 -42.85 63.19 -84.16
C THR A 238 -43.54 62.68 -85.42
N THR A 239 -43.28 61.42 -85.80
CA THR A 239 -43.86 60.80 -87.00
C THR A 239 -45.37 60.56 -86.86
N ARG A 240 -45.81 60.10 -85.68
CA ARG A 240 -47.24 59.92 -85.35
C ARG A 240 -47.99 61.24 -85.46
N SER A 241 -47.42 62.32 -84.93
CA SER A 241 -48.00 63.65 -84.95
C SER A 241 -48.19 64.16 -86.39
N ASP A 242 -47.20 63.95 -87.27
CA ASP A 242 -47.30 64.30 -88.70
C ASP A 242 -48.37 63.49 -89.45
N GLN A 243 -48.63 62.26 -89.02
CA GLN A 243 -49.65 61.37 -89.59
C GLN A 243 -51.04 61.54 -88.95
N GLY A 244 -51.18 62.41 -87.95
CA GLY A 244 -52.43 62.63 -87.21
C GLY A 244 -52.77 61.55 -86.17
N TYR A 245 -51.83 60.68 -85.82
CA TYR A 245 -51.98 59.70 -84.74
C TYR A 245 -51.64 60.31 -83.38
N LEU A 246 -52.28 59.79 -82.33
CA LEU A 246 -51.99 60.14 -80.93
C LEU A 246 -50.56 59.77 -80.54
N ALA A 247 -49.90 60.63 -79.77
CA ALA A 247 -48.60 60.34 -79.21
C ALA A 247 -48.69 59.18 -78.22
N SER A 248 -47.69 58.31 -78.26
CA SER A 248 -47.56 57.22 -77.30
C SER A 248 -46.68 57.68 -76.13
N PRO A 249 -47.00 57.30 -74.87
CA PRO A 249 -46.25 57.77 -73.69
C PRO A 249 -44.75 57.52 -73.83
N VAL A 250 -43.94 58.56 -73.56
CA VAL A 250 -42.47 58.46 -73.58
C VAL A 250 -41.98 57.97 -72.22
N PRO A 251 -41.25 56.84 -72.13
CA PRO A 251 -40.65 56.39 -70.88
C PRO A 251 -39.59 57.35 -70.33
N PHE A 252 -39.42 57.37 -69.02
CA PHE A 252 -38.38 58.15 -68.35
C PHE A 252 -36.98 57.53 -68.48
N LEU A 253 -35.95 58.28 -68.05
CA LEU A 253 -34.55 57.84 -68.11
C LEU A 253 -34.24 56.58 -67.28
N ASN A 254 -35.09 56.25 -66.32
CA ASN A 254 -35.02 55.02 -65.52
C ASN A 254 -35.84 53.86 -66.12
N GLY A 255 -36.42 54.03 -67.31
CA GLY A 255 -37.20 53.00 -68.01
C GLY A 255 -38.67 52.92 -67.61
N ASN A 256 -39.09 53.60 -66.54
CA ASN A 256 -40.49 53.59 -66.10
C ASN A 256 -41.37 54.46 -67.00
N GLU A 257 -42.62 54.05 -67.21
CA GLU A 257 -43.61 54.92 -67.88
C GLU A 257 -44.09 56.03 -66.93
N PRO A 258 -44.48 57.20 -67.46
CA PRO A 258 -45.02 58.29 -66.63
C PRO A 258 -46.22 57.87 -65.78
N ALA A 259 -47.06 56.97 -66.30
CA ALA A 259 -48.20 56.40 -65.59
C ALA A 259 -47.80 55.70 -64.27
N ASN A 260 -46.61 55.07 -64.21
CA ASN A 260 -46.08 54.45 -62.98
C ASN A 260 -45.84 55.49 -61.87
N SER A 261 -45.65 56.76 -62.22
CA SER A 261 -45.52 57.88 -61.28
C SER A 261 -46.84 58.62 -61.04
N GLY A 262 -47.97 58.09 -61.53
CA GLY A 262 -49.28 58.71 -61.41
C GLY A 262 -49.48 59.94 -62.30
N LEU A 263 -48.66 60.11 -63.34
CA LEU A 263 -48.76 61.24 -64.26
C LEU A 263 -49.79 60.97 -65.37
N PRO A 264 -50.62 61.97 -65.73
CA PRO A 264 -51.60 61.84 -66.81
C PRO A 264 -50.87 61.70 -68.15
N PRO A 265 -51.36 60.85 -69.07
CA PRO A 265 -50.72 60.61 -70.37
C PRO A 265 -50.72 61.89 -71.22
N ILE A 266 -49.66 62.07 -72.01
CA ILE A 266 -49.54 63.16 -72.98
C ILE A 266 -49.66 62.56 -74.38
N GLU A 267 -50.86 62.64 -74.96
CA GLU A 267 -51.19 62.12 -76.28
C GLU A 267 -51.26 63.25 -77.33
N ARG A 268 -51.57 64.47 -76.89
CA ARG A 268 -51.71 65.68 -77.70
C ARG A 268 -51.05 66.89 -77.02
N VAL A 269 -50.94 68.00 -77.76
CA VAL A 269 -50.33 69.23 -77.23
C VAL A 269 -51.23 69.90 -76.20
N GLU A 270 -52.55 69.75 -76.34
CA GLU A 270 -53.56 70.24 -75.41
C GLU A 270 -53.42 69.59 -74.02
N ASP A 271 -53.08 68.31 -73.96
CA ASP A 271 -52.90 67.58 -72.69
C ASP A 271 -51.80 68.21 -71.83
N ILE A 272 -50.75 68.78 -72.48
CA ILE A 272 -49.68 69.52 -71.77
C ILE A 272 -50.22 70.79 -71.15
N ASP A 273 -51.23 71.41 -71.76
CA ASP A 273 -51.80 72.65 -71.28
C ASP A 273 -52.67 72.44 -70.03
N GLU A 274 -53.26 71.25 -69.90
CA GLU A 274 -54.05 70.79 -68.74
C GLU A 274 -53.19 70.35 -67.54
N LEU A 275 -51.88 70.14 -67.73
CA LEU A 275 -50.99 69.73 -66.64
C LEU A 275 -50.82 70.83 -65.59
N SER A 276 -50.75 70.40 -64.32
CA SER A 276 -50.27 71.26 -63.24
C SER A 276 -48.77 71.56 -63.40
N LYS A 277 -48.30 72.64 -62.77
CA LYS A 277 -46.88 72.98 -62.77
C LYS A 277 -46.03 71.85 -62.18
N GLU A 278 -46.50 71.21 -61.13
CA GLU A 278 -45.86 70.07 -60.47
C GLU A 278 -45.77 68.87 -61.41
N GLN A 279 -46.85 68.56 -62.15
CA GLN A 279 -46.86 67.47 -63.12
C GLN A 279 -45.88 67.73 -64.26
N CYS A 280 -45.87 68.96 -64.83
CA CYS A 280 -44.86 69.35 -65.82
C CYS A 280 -43.43 69.17 -65.29
N VAL A 281 -43.18 69.59 -64.04
CA VAL A 281 -41.87 69.46 -63.39
C VAL A 281 -41.47 68.00 -63.19
N GLN A 282 -42.39 67.13 -62.75
CA GLN A 282 -42.13 65.70 -62.58
C GLN A 282 -41.76 65.04 -63.91
N TYR A 283 -42.51 65.35 -64.97
CA TYR A 283 -42.18 64.92 -66.33
C TYR A 283 -40.76 65.33 -66.74
N LEU A 284 -40.43 66.62 -66.61
CA LEU A 284 -39.11 67.14 -67.00
C LEU A 284 -37.97 66.51 -66.20
N LYS A 285 -38.15 66.28 -64.89
CA LYS A 285 -37.18 65.57 -64.05
C LYS A 285 -37.00 64.13 -64.52
N GLY A 286 -38.07 63.41 -64.83
CA GLY A 286 -38.02 62.04 -65.33
C GLY A 286 -37.27 61.92 -66.67
N TYR A 287 -37.36 62.94 -67.53
CA TYR A 287 -36.60 63.04 -68.77
C TYR A 287 -35.17 63.60 -68.60
N GLY A 288 -34.76 63.99 -67.38
CA GLY A 288 -33.45 64.60 -67.12
C GLY A 288 -33.28 65.98 -67.78
N ILE A 289 -34.37 66.71 -68.00
CA ILE A 289 -34.35 68.03 -68.63
C ILE A 289 -34.20 69.10 -67.54
N MET A 290 -33.20 69.94 -67.70
CA MET A 290 -32.97 71.10 -66.83
C MET A 290 -34.00 72.19 -67.11
N PHE A 291 -34.56 72.77 -66.04
CA PHE A 291 -35.50 73.89 -66.09
C PHE A 291 -35.27 74.82 -64.90
N SER A 292 -35.74 76.07 -65.00
CA SER A 292 -35.80 76.99 -63.87
C SER A 292 -37.18 76.94 -63.22
N PRO A 293 -37.29 76.91 -61.87
CA PRO A 293 -38.59 76.93 -61.18
C PRO A 293 -39.48 78.14 -61.51
N ALA A 294 -38.90 79.24 -62.02
CA ALA A 294 -39.63 80.44 -62.43
C ALA A 294 -40.25 80.34 -63.83
N GLU A 295 -39.88 79.33 -64.62
CA GLU A 295 -40.47 79.11 -65.93
C GLU A 295 -41.95 78.70 -65.80
N THR A 296 -42.82 79.27 -66.64
CA THR A 296 -44.23 78.87 -66.75
C THR A 296 -44.45 78.22 -68.13
N ILE A 297 -44.77 79.01 -69.14
CA ILE A 297 -44.97 78.57 -70.53
C ILE A 297 -43.73 77.84 -71.09
N LYS A 298 -42.52 78.24 -70.66
CA LYS A 298 -41.28 77.58 -71.06
C LYS A 298 -41.21 76.11 -70.60
N LEU A 299 -41.80 75.75 -69.45
CA LEU A 299 -41.86 74.34 -69.00
C LEU A 299 -42.72 73.51 -69.96
N LYS A 300 -43.90 74.02 -70.32
CA LYS A 300 -44.80 73.36 -71.29
C LYS A 300 -44.14 73.18 -72.65
N LYS A 301 -43.43 74.20 -73.15
CA LYS A 301 -42.65 74.12 -74.39
C LYS A 301 -41.54 73.07 -74.33
N ARG A 302 -40.74 73.03 -73.24
CA ARG A 302 -39.71 71.99 -73.04
C ARG A 302 -40.32 70.59 -72.99
N LEU A 303 -41.49 70.45 -72.34
CA LEU A 303 -42.18 69.17 -72.23
C LEU A 303 -42.70 68.69 -73.58
N ARG A 304 -43.33 69.57 -74.36
CA ARG A 304 -43.73 69.30 -75.76
C ARG A 304 -42.54 68.77 -76.57
N ASP A 305 -41.40 69.45 -76.46
CA ASP A 305 -40.17 69.06 -77.16
C ASP A 305 -39.59 67.73 -76.63
N ALA A 306 -39.78 67.44 -75.34
CA ALA A 306 -39.36 66.20 -74.69
C ALA A 306 -40.17 64.99 -75.16
N VAL A 307 -41.48 65.15 -75.33
CA VAL A 307 -42.39 64.04 -75.72
C VAL A 307 -42.46 63.82 -77.22
N GLY A 308 -41.91 64.73 -78.04
CA GLY A 308 -41.85 64.57 -79.49
C GLY A 308 -43.03 65.18 -80.26
N LEU A 309 -43.77 66.12 -79.66
CA LEU A 309 -44.90 66.78 -80.32
C LEU A 309 -44.41 67.96 -81.20
N TRP A 310 -43.82 67.64 -82.35
CA TRP A 310 -43.20 68.60 -83.28
C TRP A 310 -44.04 68.96 -84.52
N SER A 311 -45.29 68.48 -84.62
CA SER A 311 -46.13 68.88 -85.77
C SER A 311 -46.29 70.40 -85.80
N LYS A 312 -46.54 70.95 -87.00
CA LYS A 312 -46.76 72.39 -87.18
C LYS A 312 -47.82 72.92 -86.20
N ALA A 313 -48.93 72.20 -86.05
CA ALA A 313 -50.00 72.52 -85.10
C ALA A 313 -49.51 72.53 -83.64
N SER A 314 -48.72 71.54 -83.21
CA SER A 314 -48.15 71.51 -81.86
C SER A 314 -47.10 72.61 -81.61
N THR A 315 -46.36 73.00 -82.65
CA THR A 315 -45.35 74.06 -82.54
C THR A 315 -45.93 75.46 -82.48
N GLU A 316 -47.05 75.68 -83.19
CA GLU A 316 -47.82 76.93 -83.24
C GLU A 316 -48.84 77.06 -82.09
N TYR A 317 -49.01 76.01 -81.28
CA TYR A 317 -49.90 76.02 -80.11
C TYR A 317 -49.46 77.06 -79.06
N GLU A 318 -50.38 77.96 -78.71
CA GLU A 318 -50.18 78.96 -77.66
C GLU A 318 -50.61 78.40 -76.30
N PHE A 319 -49.64 77.91 -75.53
CA PHE A 319 -49.89 77.44 -74.16
C PHE A 319 -50.37 78.56 -73.23
N HIS A 320 -51.37 78.24 -72.42
CA HIS A 320 -51.82 79.10 -71.33
C HIS A 320 -50.86 79.01 -70.13
N GLN A 321 -50.82 80.07 -69.32
CA GLN A 321 -50.12 80.01 -68.04
C GLN A 321 -50.77 78.94 -67.13
N PHE A 322 -49.99 78.39 -66.20
CA PHE A 322 -50.56 77.57 -65.15
C PHE A 322 -51.57 78.42 -64.35
N HIS A 323 -52.75 77.86 -64.10
CA HIS A 323 -53.77 78.51 -63.27
C HIS A 323 -53.35 78.55 -61.80
#